data_AF-A0A538BNV1-F1
#
_entry.id   AF-A0A538BNV1-F1
#
_cell.length_a   1.000
_cell.length_b   1.000
_cell.length_c   1.000
_cell.angle_alpha   90.00
_cell.angle_beta   90.00
_cell.angle_gamma   90.00
#
_symmetry.space_group_name_H-M   'P 1'
#
loop_
_entity.id
_entity.type
_entity.pdbx_description
1 polymer ?
#
loop_
_entity_poly.entity_id
_entity_poly.type
_entity_poly.pdbx_seq_one_letter_code
_entity_poly.pdbx_strand_id
1 'polypeptide(L)'
;MAALSALLLVAGVGLLFELSYATRLWPFAITPLVARILGVWLGCLGLAHTWAAWDGDRLRARALLITMPPTGALLALVPLLHRDDLRHGATGALVAYLLVAAAAAVLPLVALRSR
;
A
#
# COMPACT_ATOMS: atom_id res chain seq x y z
N MET A 1 7.83 1.61 11.43
CA MET A 1 7.45 0.20 11.18
C MET A 1 5.99 -0.03 11.51
N ALA A 2 5.57 0.07 12.77
CA ALA A 2 4.18 -0.17 13.17
C ALA A 2 3.14 0.63 12.36
N ALA A 3 3.39 1.92 12.10
CA ALA A 3 2.49 2.75 11.29
C ALA A 3 2.34 2.27 9.83
N LEU A 4 3.45 1.91 9.16
CA LEU A 4 3.40 1.36 7.79
C LEU A 4 2.68 0.02 7.76
N SER A 5 3.02 -0.89 8.68
CA SER A 5 2.34 -2.18 8.82
C SER A 5 0.84 -2.02 9.05
N ALA A 6 0.44 -1.13 9.96
CA ALA A 6 -0.95 -0.85 10.26
C ALA A 6 -1.68 -0.27 9.04
N LEU A 7 -1.08 0.69 8.33
CA LEU A 7 -1.64 1.25 7.10
C LEU A 7 -1.86 0.17 6.03
N LEU A 8 -0.86 -0.68 5.79
CA LEU A 8 -0.94 -1.77 4.81
C LEU A 8 -1.99 -2.81 5.20
N LEU A 9 -2.08 -3.15 6.49
CA LEU A 9 -3.10 -4.07 7.01
C LEU A 9 -4.51 -3.49 6.87
N VAL A 10 -4.72 -2.23 7.26
CA VAL A 10 -6.03 -1.57 7.14
C VAL A 10 -6.45 -1.47 5.68
N ALA A 11 -5.54 -1.07 4.79
CA ALA A 11 -5.80 -1.05 3.35
C ALA A 11 -6.09 -2.46 2.79
N GLY A 12 -5.33 -3.46 3.22
CA GLY A 12 -5.49 -4.86 2.82
C GLY A 12 -6.85 -5.44 3.23
N VAL A 13 -7.22 -5.27 4.50
CA VAL A 13 -8.50 -5.72 5.05
C VAL A 13 -9.67 -5.00 4.38
N GLY A 14 -9.56 -3.67 4.20
CA GLY A 14 -10.60 -2.89 3.52
C GLY A 14 -10.85 -3.37 2.09
N LEU A 15 -9.80 -3.67 1.34
CA LEU A 15 -9.89 -4.18 -0.03
C LEU A 15 -10.38 -5.64 -0.11
N LEU A 16 -10.14 -6.46 0.92
CA LEU A 16 -10.55 -7.86 0.96
C LEU A 16 -12.05 -8.04 1.23
N PHE A 17 -12.58 -7.32 2.22
CA PHE A 17 -13.89 -7.61 2.78
C PHE A 17 -14.95 -6.56 2.42
N GLU A 18 -14.58 -5.30 2.24
CA GLU A 18 -15.54 -4.22 2.04
C GLU A 18 -15.47 -3.67 0.62
N LEU A 19 -16.15 -4.35 -0.31
CA LEU A 19 -16.08 -4.01 -1.74
C LEU A 19 -16.68 -2.64 -2.07
N SER A 20 -17.71 -2.23 -1.32
CA SER A 20 -18.32 -0.91 -1.32
C SER A 20 -17.32 0.20 -0.97
N TYR A 21 -16.30 -0.14 -0.18
CA TYR A 21 -15.27 0.77 0.30
C TYR A 21 -14.01 0.68 -0.57
N ALA A 22 -13.69 -0.50 -1.10
CA ALA A 22 -12.63 -0.70 -2.09
C ALA A 22 -12.83 0.18 -3.33
N THR A 23 -14.06 0.19 -3.87
CA THR A 23 -14.43 1.04 -5.01
C THR A 23 -14.47 2.54 -4.67
N ARG A 24 -14.59 2.91 -3.38
CA ARG A 24 -14.49 4.31 -2.92
C ARG A 24 -13.06 4.76 -2.68
N LEU A 25 -12.19 3.87 -2.20
CA LEU A 25 -10.80 4.17 -1.87
C LEU A 25 -9.87 4.11 -3.08
N TRP A 26 -10.22 3.30 -4.08
CA TRP A 26 -9.39 3.16 -5.28
C TRP A 26 -9.79 4.17 -6.36
N PRO A 27 -8.82 4.85 -7.00
CA PRO A 27 -9.11 5.88 -7.99
C PRO A 27 -9.50 5.32 -9.36
N PHE A 28 -9.28 4.02 -9.59
CA PHE A 28 -9.61 3.33 -10.83
C PHE A 28 -10.86 2.46 -10.67
N ALA A 29 -11.58 2.25 -11.76
CA ALA A 29 -12.64 1.25 -11.82
C ALA A 29 -12.01 -0.16 -11.78
N ILE A 30 -12.07 -0.80 -10.61
CA ILE A 30 -11.52 -2.15 -10.40
C ILE A 30 -12.63 -3.16 -10.19
N THR A 31 -12.42 -4.37 -10.71
CA THR A 31 -13.32 -5.49 -10.46
C THR A 31 -13.17 -5.99 -9.01
N PRO A 32 -14.17 -6.70 -8.47
CA PRO A 32 -14.09 -7.30 -7.14
C PRO A 32 -12.88 -8.20 -6.94
N LEU A 33 -12.49 -8.92 -8.00
CA LEU A 33 -11.34 -9.81 -8.01
C LEU A 33 -10.04 -9.03 -7.84
N VAL A 34 -9.86 -7.94 -8.60
CA VAL A 34 -8.66 -7.09 -8.53
C VAL A 34 -8.54 -6.46 -7.14
N ALA A 35 -9.65 -5.97 -6.57
CA ALA A 35 -9.67 -5.44 -5.21
C ALA A 35 -9.15 -6.47 -4.19
N ARG A 36 -9.65 -7.70 -4.24
CA ARG A 36 -9.22 -8.77 -3.32
C ARG A 36 -7.75 -9.15 -3.50
N ILE A 37 -7.27 -9.23 -4.74
CA ILE A 37 -5.85 -9.53 -5.02
C ILE A 37 -4.95 -8.46 -4.40
N LEU A 38 -5.29 -7.18 -4.60
CA LEU A 38 -4.58 -6.06 -3.98
C LEU A 38 -4.68 -6.12 -2.45
N GLY A 39 -5.85 -6.49 -1.93
CA GLY A 39 -6.08 -6.66 -0.50
C GLY A 39 -5.18 -7.74 0.13
N VAL A 40 -5.10 -8.92 -0.50
CA VAL A 40 -4.17 -9.99 -0.10
C VAL A 40 -2.73 -9.49 -0.16
N TRP A 41 -2.34 -8.82 -1.25
CA TRP A 41 -0.99 -8.33 -1.43
C TRP A 41 -0.57 -7.33 -0.33
N LEU A 42 -1.39 -6.31 -0.07
CA LEU A 42 -1.13 -5.33 1.01
C LEU A 42 -1.18 -5.99 2.40
N GLY A 43 -2.11 -6.92 2.61
CA GLY A 43 -2.23 -7.68 3.85
C GLY A 43 -0.97 -8.51 4.14
N CYS A 44 -0.48 -9.25 3.15
CA CYS A 44 0.75 -10.03 3.25
C CYS A 44 1.97 -9.15 3.54
N LEU A 45 2.07 -7.97 2.92
CA LEU A 45 3.14 -7.01 3.21
C LEU A 45 3.07 -6.47 4.64
N GLY A 46 1.88 -6.07 5.08
CA GLY A 46 1.65 -5.61 6.45
C GLY A 46 1.97 -6.68 7.49
N LEU A 47 1.53 -7.92 7.26
CA LEU A 47 1.83 -9.09 8.09
C LEU A 47 3.33 -9.41 8.08
N ALA A 48 4.00 -9.41 6.93
CA ALA A 48 5.43 -9.68 6.84
C ALA A 48 6.25 -8.66 7.65
N HIS A 49 5.90 -7.37 7.58
CA HIS A 49 6.54 -6.35 8.39
C HIS A 49 6.23 -6.48 9.89
N THR A 50 4.98 -6.86 10.24
CA THR A 50 4.58 -7.09 11.63
C THR A 50 5.34 -8.27 12.21
N TRP A 51 5.42 -9.36 11.45
CA TRP A 51 6.16 -10.57 11.82
C TRP A 51 7.65 -10.29 11.99
N ALA A 52 8.29 -9.62 11.02
CA ALA A 52 9.71 -9.28 11.12
C ALA A 52 10.01 -8.33 12.30
N ALA A 53 9.05 -7.46 12.66
CA ALA A 53 9.18 -6.62 13.85
C ALA A 53 9.03 -7.42 15.15
N TRP A 54 8.09 -8.37 15.19
CA TRP A 54 7.86 -9.26 16.33
C TRP A 54 9.06 -10.19 16.59
N ASP A 55 9.60 -10.79 15.53
CA ASP A 55 10.71 -11.75 15.57
C ASP A 55 12.06 -11.08 15.90
N GLY A 56 12.12 -9.75 15.87
CA GLY A 56 13.35 -8.99 16.09
C GLY A 56 14.40 -9.12 14.97
N ASP A 57 14.11 -9.88 13.90
CA ASP A 57 15.01 -10.10 12.76
C ASP A 57 15.18 -8.82 11.94
N ARG A 58 16.29 -8.13 12.21
CA ARG A 58 16.64 -6.87 11.57
C ARG A 58 17.01 -7.04 10.10
N LEU A 59 17.57 -8.19 9.70
CA LEU A 59 17.99 -8.43 8.31
C LEU A 59 16.76 -8.65 7.43
N ARG A 60 15.82 -9.49 7.89
CA ARG A 60 14.54 -9.71 7.20
C ARG A 60 13.71 -8.43 7.14
N ALA A 61 13.63 -7.67 8.24
CA ALA A 61 12.94 -6.38 8.24
C ALA A 61 13.57 -5.39 7.25
N ARG A 62 14.90 -5.34 7.17
CA ARG A 62 15.62 -4.46 6.23
C ARG A 62 15.39 -4.87 4.78
N ALA A 63 15.42 -6.17 4.46
CA ALA A 63 15.13 -6.67 3.13
C ALA A 63 13.72 -6.27 2.65
N LEU A 64 12.71 -6.43 3.53
CA LEU A 64 11.34 -6.00 3.25
C LEU A 64 11.22 -4.48 3.06
N LEU A 65 12.01 -3.68 3.77
CA LEU A 65 11.98 -2.23 3.63
C LEU A 65 12.62 -1.74 2.34
N ILE A 66 13.62 -2.45 1.80
CA ILE A 66 14.30 -2.05 0.56
C ILE A 66 13.42 -2.26 -0.67
N THR A 67 12.48 -3.20 -0.63
CA THR A 67 11.57 -3.47 -1.75
C THR A 67 10.40 -2.48 -1.81
N MET A 68 10.05 -1.82 -0.70
CA MET A 68 8.92 -0.90 -0.62
C MET A 68 9.09 0.40 -1.43
N PRO A 69 10.25 1.08 -1.44
CA PRO A 69 10.45 2.29 -2.22
C PRO A 69 10.13 2.18 -3.71
N PRO A 70 10.68 1.19 -4.47
CA PRO A 70 10.32 1.04 -5.87
C PRO A 70 8.83 0.70 -6.04
N THR A 71 8.24 -0.09 -5.13
CA THR A 71 6.79 -0.36 -5.15
C THR A 71 5.97 0.92 -4.98
N GLY A 72 6.29 1.76 -4.00
CA GLY A 72 5.61 3.03 -3.77
C GLY A 72 5.75 4.01 -4.94
N ALA A 73 6.95 4.07 -5.55
CA ALA A 73 7.20 4.87 -6.74
C ALA A 73 6.37 4.39 -7.94
N LEU A 74 6.34 3.08 -8.18
CA LEU A 74 5.52 2.49 -9.24
C LEU A 74 4.04 2.78 -9.04
N LEU A 75 3.53 2.63 -7.80
CA LEU A 75 2.15 3.02 -7.48
C LEU A 75 1.90 4.50 -7.79
N ALA A 76 2.78 5.41 -7.37
CA ALA A 76 2.62 6.84 -7.64
C ALA A 76 2.61 7.18 -9.15
N LEU A 77 3.30 6.40 -9.98
CA LEU A 77 3.32 6.57 -11.43
C LEU A 77 2.03 6.11 -12.12
N VAL A 78 1.32 5.11 -11.58
CA VAL A 78 0.10 4.57 -12.21
C VAL A 78 -0.91 5.66 -12.58
N PRO A 79 -1.37 6.54 -11.65
CA PRO A 79 -2.33 7.59 -12.00
C PRO A 79 -1.74 8.68 -12.88
N LEU A 80 -0.41 8.77 -12.97
CA LEU A 80 0.26 9.72 -13.87
C LEU A 80 0.25 9.21 -15.33
N LEU A 81 0.39 7.89 -15.50
CA LEU A 81 0.41 7.21 -16.80
C LEU A 81 -1.00 6.86 -17.32
N HIS A 82 -1.95 6.61 -16.42
CA HIS A 82 -3.31 6.15 -16.73
C HIS A 82 -4.36 7.17 -16.27
N ARG A 83 -4.13 8.46 -16.56
CA ARG A 83 -5.01 9.55 -16.11
C ARG A 83 -6.43 9.41 -16.63
N ASP A 84 -6.57 8.90 -17.85
CA ASP A 84 -7.85 8.75 -18.53
C ASP A 84 -8.67 7.57 -17.98
N ASP A 85 -8.05 6.66 -17.22
CA ASP A 85 -8.70 5.51 -16.58
C ASP A 85 -9.25 5.83 -15.17
N LEU A 86 -9.07 7.08 -14.70
CA LEU A 86 -9.59 7.53 -13.42
C LEU A 86 -11.12 7.59 -13.45
N ARG A 87 -11.77 7.09 -12.40
CA ARG A 87 -13.23 7.16 -12.31
C ARG A 87 -13.70 8.61 -12.07
N HIS A 88 -14.94 8.90 -12.47
CA HIS A 88 -15.56 10.20 -12.20
C HIS A 88 -15.60 10.48 -10.69
N GLY A 89 -15.17 11.68 -10.27
CA GLY A 89 -15.13 12.08 -8.85
C GLY A 89 -14.04 11.38 -8.02
N ALA A 90 -12.99 10.84 -8.64
CA ALA A 90 -11.94 10.08 -7.96
C ALA A 90 -11.05 10.89 -6.99
N THR A 91 -11.21 12.21 -6.85
CA THR A 91 -10.23 13.07 -6.15
C THR A 91 -9.87 12.57 -4.75
N GLY A 92 -10.86 12.24 -3.91
CA GLY A 92 -10.59 11.72 -2.56
C GLY A 92 -9.89 10.36 -2.57
N ALA A 93 -10.26 9.49 -3.51
CA ALA A 93 -9.64 8.17 -3.71
C ALA A 93 -8.19 8.30 -4.21
N LEU A 94 -7.93 9.26 -5.11
CA LEU A 94 -6.61 9.54 -5.64
C LEU A 94 -5.68 10.07 -4.54
N VAL A 95 -6.17 10.96 -3.67
CA VAL A 95 -5.40 11.42 -2.51
C VAL A 95 -5.06 10.25 -1.58
N ALA A 96 -6.04 9.41 -1.22
CA ALA A 96 -5.80 8.24 -0.37
C ALA A 96 -4.78 7.27 -0.99
N TYR A 97 -4.92 7.01 -2.30
CA TYR A 97 -3.99 6.19 -3.07
C TYR A 97 -2.57 6.76 -3.08
N LEU A 98 -2.42 8.06 -3.35
CA LEU A 98 -1.13 8.73 -3.36
C LEU A 98 -0.50 8.79 -1.96
N LEU A 99 -1.29 8.88 -0.89
CA LEU A 99 -0.79 8.79 0.49
C LEU A 99 -0.22 7.40 0.77
N VAL A 100 -0.89 6.32 0.33
CA VAL A 100 -0.36 4.95 0.45
C VAL A 100 0.92 4.78 -0.37
N ALA A 101 0.93 5.28 -1.61
CA ALA A 101 2.10 5.25 -2.48
C ALA A 101 3.29 6.02 -1.88
N ALA A 102 3.06 7.23 -1.37
CA ALA A 102 4.07 8.04 -0.71
C ALA A 102 4.55 7.42 0.61
N ALA A 103 3.66 6.83 1.40
CA ALA A 103 4.02 6.12 2.62
C ALA A 103 4.92 4.91 2.31
N ALA A 104 4.59 4.13 1.29
CA ALA A 104 5.42 3.02 0.82
C ALA A 104 6.75 3.49 0.22
N ALA A 105 6.79 4.67 -0.40
CA ALA A 105 8.02 5.22 -0.97
C ALA A 105 8.98 5.78 0.10
N VAL A 106 8.44 6.51 1.08
CA VAL A 106 9.24 7.38 1.97
C VAL A 106 9.49 6.76 3.34
N LEU A 107 8.47 6.17 3.98
CA LEU A 107 8.61 5.64 5.35
C LEU A 107 9.71 4.57 5.47
N PRO A 108 9.92 3.66 4.49
CA PRO A 108 11.02 2.71 4.55
C PRO A 108 12.38 3.39 4.51
N LEU A 109 12.56 4.40 3.67
CA LEU A 109 13.83 5.13 3.55
C LEU A 109 14.18 5.86 4.85
N VAL A 110 13.18 6.48 5.49
CA VAL A 110 13.34 7.11 6.80
C VAL A 110 13.71 6.07 7.86
N ALA A 111 13.02 4.93 7.87
CA ALA A 111 13.29 3.84 8.82
C ALA A 111 14.70 3.25 8.64
N LEU A 112 15.17 3.12 7.39
CA LEU A 112 16.52 2.64 7.07
C LEU A 112 17.61 3.64 7.48
N ARG A 113 17.35 4.95 7.44
CA ARG A 113 18.30 5.99 7.85
C ARG A 113 18.41 6.13 9.37
N SER A 114 17.36 5.79 10.10
CA SER A 114 17.29 5.93 11.57
C SER A 114 17.95 4.78 12.36
N ARG A 115 18.56 3.81 11.70
CA ARG A 115 19.17 2.61 12.28
C ARG A 115 20.63 2.50 11.91
#